data_AF-A0AAV5AY97-F1
#
_entry.id   AF-A0AAV5AY97-F1
#
_cell.length_a   1.000
_cell.length_b   1.000
_cell.length_c   1.000
_cell.angle_alpha   90.00
_cell.angle_beta   90.00
_cell.angle_gamma   90.00
#
_symmetry.space_group_name_H-M   'P 1'
#
loop_
_entity.id
_entity.type
_entity.pdbx_description
1 polymer ?
#
loop_
_entity_poly.entity_id
_entity_poly.type
_entity_poly.pdbx_seq_one_letter_code
_entity_poly.pdbx_strand_id
1 'polypeptide(L)'
;MSPIQGIIQSFYDAPDGFKEELQKISISTGFSYNYDSIFECRTGFFYENPTKGNRRYITLGVGTKVKMMKVNISYLFSVSKIPNPMEKSLKLSLNF
;
A
#
# COMPACT_ATOMS: atom_id res chain seq x y z
N MET A 1 -3.33 -5.33 -32.66
CA MET A 1 -2.82 -4.13 -31.96
C MET A 1 -1.45 -4.45 -31.40
N SER A 2 -0.45 -3.59 -31.64
CA SER A 2 0.90 -3.77 -31.10
C SER A 2 0.89 -3.56 -29.57
N PRO A 3 1.65 -4.34 -28.78
CA PRO A 3 1.79 -4.12 -27.33
C PRO A 3 2.23 -2.69 -26.99
N ILE A 4 3.06 -2.10 -27.83
CA ILE A 4 3.55 -0.72 -27.70
C ILE A 4 2.42 0.29 -27.88
N GLN A 5 1.49 0.01 -28.80
CA GLN A 5 0.33 0.87 -29.05
C GLN A 5 -0.67 0.81 -27.89
N GLY A 6 -0.84 -0.36 -27.27
CA GLY A 6 -1.68 -0.49 -26.06
C GLY A 6 -1.11 0.24 -24.83
N ILE A 7 0.23 0.27 -24.69
CA ILE A 7 0.90 1.03 -23.62
C ILE A 7 0.72 2.53 -23.79
N ILE A 8 0.76 3.05 -25.03
CA ILE A 8 0.60 4.49 -25.28
C ILE A 8 -0.88 4.90 -25.19
N GLN A 9 -1.79 4.05 -25.64
CA GLN A 9 -3.23 4.32 -25.59
C GLN A 9 -3.76 4.36 -24.15
N SER A 10 -3.20 3.57 -23.23
CA SER A 10 -3.69 3.50 -21.84
C SER A 10 -3.58 4.81 -21.04
N PHE A 11 -2.75 5.76 -21.51
CA PHE A 11 -2.62 7.12 -20.95
C PHE A 11 -3.65 8.13 -21.50
N TYR A 12 -4.51 7.74 -22.44
CA TYR A 12 -5.51 8.63 -23.05
C TYR A 12 -6.87 7.94 -23.31
N ASP A 13 -7.05 6.70 -22.86
CA ASP A 13 -8.24 5.86 -23.12
C ASP A 13 -9.44 6.16 -22.19
N ALA A 14 -9.32 7.14 -21.28
CA ALA A 14 -10.36 7.45 -20.30
C ALA A 14 -11.47 8.32 -20.92
N PRO A 15 -12.75 7.87 -20.94
CA PRO A 15 -13.86 8.58 -21.58
C PRO A 15 -14.19 9.95 -20.96
N ASP A 16 -13.77 10.23 -19.71
CA ASP A 16 -13.88 11.55 -19.04
C ASP A 16 -12.55 12.36 -19.04
N GLY A 17 -11.56 11.92 -19.82
CA GLY A 17 -10.26 12.59 -20.00
C GLY A 17 -9.37 12.65 -18.74
N PHE A 18 -8.48 13.65 -18.71
CA PHE A 18 -7.43 13.85 -17.69
C PHE A 18 -7.98 13.90 -16.25
N LYS A 19 -9.23 14.35 -16.08
CA LYS A 19 -9.92 14.45 -14.78
C LYS A 19 -10.19 13.08 -14.17
N GLU A 20 -10.45 12.07 -15.00
CA GLU A 20 -10.65 10.70 -14.57
C GLU A 20 -9.34 9.99 -14.25
N GLU A 21 -8.25 10.34 -14.94
CA GLU A 21 -6.90 9.85 -14.67
C GLU A 21 -6.34 10.39 -13.35
N LEU A 22 -6.53 11.67 -13.05
CA LEU A 22 -6.15 12.24 -11.75
C LEU A 22 -6.85 11.54 -10.58
N GLN A 23 -8.08 11.05 -10.79
CA GLN A 23 -8.80 10.27 -9.78
C GLN A 23 -8.29 8.84 -9.63
N LYS A 24 -7.54 8.29 -10.60
CA LYS A 24 -6.88 6.98 -10.48
C LYS A 24 -5.59 7.04 -9.67
N ILE A 25 -5.09 8.23 -9.34
CA ILE A 25 -3.88 8.39 -8.53
C ILE A 25 -4.14 7.85 -7.12
N SER A 26 -3.36 6.84 -6.74
CA SER A 26 -3.30 6.34 -5.36
C SER A 26 -2.12 6.98 -4.65
N ILE A 27 -2.34 7.48 -3.44
CA ILE A 27 -1.31 8.10 -2.61
C ILE A 27 -0.97 7.13 -1.49
N SER A 28 0.30 6.76 -1.40
CA SER A 28 0.85 6.01 -0.28
C SER A 28 1.92 6.84 0.41
N THR A 29 1.84 6.93 1.72
CA THR A 29 2.85 7.57 2.56
C THR A 29 3.16 6.69 3.74
N GLY A 30 4.38 6.77 4.27
CA GLY A 30 4.77 5.97 5.41
C GLY A 30 6.00 6.53 6.11
N PHE A 31 6.09 6.22 7.40
CA PHE A 31 7.20 6.57 8.25
C PHE A 31 7.78 5.30 8.86
N SER A 32 9.11 5.21 8.87
CA SER A 32 9.84 4.11 9.50
C SER A 32 10.87 4.64 10.47
N TYR A 33 10.87 4.12 11.68
CA TYR A 33 11.86 4.39 12.71
C TYR A 33 12.62 3.11 13.03
N ASN A 34 13.95 3.17 12.96
CA ASN A 34 14.80 2.03 13.28
C ASN A 34 15.66 2.40 14.49
N TYR A 35 15.57 1.59 15.54
CA TYR A 35 16.39 1.69 16.72
C TYR A 35 17.48 0.61 16.69
N ASP A 36 18.72 1.08 16.54
CA ASP A 36 19.94 0.27 16.58
C ASP A 36 19.94 -0.96 15.64
N SER A 37 19.17 -0.92 14.55
CA SER A 37 18.99 -2.05 13.61
C SER A 37 18.48 -3.37 14.23
N ILE A 38 18.09 -3.33 15.52
CA ILE A 38 17.56 -4.46 16.30
C ILE A 38 16.05 -4.34 16.44
N PHE A 39 15.52 -3.11 16.48
CA PHE A 39 14.10 -2.84 16.56
C PHE A 39 13.68 -1.86 15.48
N GLU A 40 12.58 -2.15 14.80
CA GLU A 40 12.06 -1.37 13.68
C GLU A 40 10.57 -1.11 13.93
N CYS A 41 10.13 0.13 13.80
CA CYS A 41 8.72 0.51 13.87
C CYS A 41 8.33 1.19 12.56
N ARG A 42 7.19 0.82 12.01
CA ARG A 42 6.69 1.30 10.71
C ARG A 42 5.24 1.72 10.86
N THR A 43 4.90 2.84 10.28
CA THR A 43 3.52 3.27 10.09
C THR A 43 3.33 3.69 8.64
N GLY A 44 2.17 3.40 8.08
CA GLY A 44 1.82 3.76 6.71
C GLY A 44 0.38 4.20 6.62
N PHE A 45 0.13 5.10 5.68
CA PHE A 45 -1.19 5.54 5.29
C PHE A 45 -1.34 5.36 3.78
N PHE A 46 -2.40 4.68 3.38
CA PHE A 46 -2.74 4.47 1.98
C PHE A 46 -4.09 5.10 1.71
N TYR A 47 -4.17 5.89 0.65
CA TYR A 47 -5.37 6.55 0.18
C TYR A 47 -5.56 6.33 -1.32
N GLU A 48 -6.73 5.82 -1.67
CA GLU A 48 -7.22 5.72 -3.05
C GLU A 48 -8.57 6.43 -3.16
N ASN A 49 -8.82 7.02 -4.32
CA ASN A 49 -10.04 7.77 -4.57
C ASN A 49 -11.30 6.89 -4.42
N PRO A 50 -12.36 7.37 -3.73
CA PRO A 50 -13.61 6.65 -3.57
C PRO A 50 -14.30 6.23 -4.87
N THR A 51 -14.10 6.94 -5.99
CA THR A 51 -14.74 6.63 -7.28
C THR A 51 -14.07 5.50 -8.06
N LYS A 52 -12.83 5.12 -7.72
CA LYS A 52 -12.05 4.12 -8.48
C LYS A 52 -11.80 2.81 -7.74
N GLY A 53 -11.51 2.88 -6.44
CA GLY A 53 -11.25 1.67 -5.64
C GLY A 53 -11.59 1.82 -4.16
N ASN A 54 -11.64 3.05 -3.67
CA ASN A 54 -12.04 3.39 -2.30
C ASN A 54 -11.24 2.64 -1.22
N ARG A 55 -10.02 2.19 -1.52
CA ARG A 55 -9.13 1.54 -0.55
C ARG A 55 -8.36 2.60 0.22
N ARG A 56 -8.65 2.66 1.51
CA ARG A 56 -8.08 3.57 2.50
C ARG A 56 -7.76 2.75 3.73
N TYR A 57 -6.48 2.65 4.07
CA TYR A 57 -6.04 1.87 5.21
C TYR A 57 -4.79 2.47 5.83
N ILE A 58 -4.67 2.26 7.14
CA ILE A 58 -3.49 2.56 7.94
C ILE A 58 -2.78 1.25 8.22
N THR A 59 -1.47 1.23 8.06
CA THR A 59 -0.63 0.10 8.45
C THR A 59 0.20 0.50 9.66
N LEU A 60 0.31 -0.41 10.63
CA LEU A 60 1.27 -0.33 11.72
C LEU A 60 2.11 -1.61 11.69
N GLY A 61 3.41 -1.50 11.89
CA GLY A 61 4.29 -2.65 11.91
C GLY A 61 5.42 -2.47 12.89
N VAL A 62 5.85 -3.58 13.48
CA VAL A 62 7.02 -3.66 14.34
C VAL A 62 7.88 -4.83 13.87
N GLY A 63 9.18 -4.65 13.87
CA GLY A 63 10.17 -5.63 13.46
C GLY A 63 11.26 -5.73 14.49
N THR A 64 11.84 -6.93 14.63
CA THR A 64 13.04 -7.13 15.41
C THR A 64 14.03 -8.01 14.66
N LYS A 65 15.32 -7.70 14.81
CA LYS A 65 16.43 -8.48 14.26
C LYS A 65 17.15 -9.21 15.38
N VAL A 66 17.14 -10.53 15.34
CA VAL A 66 17.87 -11.42 16.25
C VAL A 66 18.93 -12.16 15.47
N LYS A 67 20.20 -11.75 15.62
CA LYS A 67 21.36 -12.30 14.89
C LYS A 67 21.15 -12.26 13.36
N MET A 68 20.96 -13.42 12.72
CA MET A 68 20.71 -13.57 11.28
C MET A 68 19.21 -13.46 10.93
N MET A 69 18.32 -13.65 11.90
CA MET A 69 16.87 -13.73 11.67
C MET A 69 16.21 -12.37 11.90
N LYS A 70 15.35 -11.94 10.97
CA LYS A 70 14.47 -10.77 11.11
C LYS A 70 13.02 -11.22 11.19
N VAL A 71 12.34 -10.82 12.25
CA VAL A 71 10.90 -11.04 12.45
C VAL A 71 10.18 -9.72 12.26
N ASN A 72 9.19 -9.69 11.36
CA ASN A 72 8.35 -8.53 11.13
C ASN A 72 6.89 -8.88 11.38
N ILE A 73 6.22 -8.04 12.15
CA ILE A 73 4.79 -8.12 12.45
C ILE A 73 4.16 -6.84 11.90
N SER A 74 3.09 -6.98 11.11
CA SER A 74 2.34 -5.82 10.64
C SER A 74 0.84 -6.06 10.76
N TYR A 75 0.14 -5.00 11.10
CA TYR A 75 -1.30 -4.95 11.25
C TYR A 75 -1.88 -3.87 10.35
N LEU A 76 -2.95 -4.20 9.65
CA LEU A 76 -3.62 -3.31 8.72
C LEU A 76 -5.01 -2.94 9.24
N PHE A 77 -5.20 -1.66 9.54
CA PHE A 77 -6.49 -1.05 9.87
C PHE A 77 -7.10 -0.48 8.60
N SER A 78 -8.25 -1.02 8.16
CA SER A 78 -9.00 -0.40 7.07
C SER A 78 -9.83 0.76 7.61
N VAL A 79 -9.78 1.90 6.94
CA VAL A 79 -10.61 3.10 7.20
C VAL A 79 -11.72 3.23 6.13
N SER A 80 -11.85 2.22 5.27
CA SER A 80 -12.77 2.22 4.13
C SER A 80 -14.13 1.65 4.49
N LYS A 81 -15.19 2.21 3.92
CA LYS A 81 -16.55 1.65 4.00
C LYS A 81 -16.72 0.34 3.22
N ILE A 82 -15.85 0.06 2.25
CA ILE A 82 -15.86 -1.20 1.49
C ILE A 82 -15.03 -2.22 2.27
N PRO A 83 -15.58 -3.42 2.55
CA PRO A 83 -14.84 -4.47 3.24
C PRO A 83 -13.60 -4.83 2.43
N ASN A 84 -12.43 -4.62 3.02
CA ASN A 84 -11.18 -5.02 2.38
C ASN A 84 -10.95 -6.50 2.76
N PRO A 85 -10.70 -7.43 1.81
CA PRO A 85 -10.45 -8.83 2.15
C PRO A 85 -9.22 -9.03 3.07
N MET A 86 -8.35 -8.01 3.20
CA MET A 86 -7.21 -8.00 4.12
C MET A 86 -7.45 -7.19 5.40
N GLU A 87 -8.68 -6.78 5.65
CA GLU A 87 -9.07 -6.00 6.83
C GLU A 87 -8.81 -6.80 8.11
N LYS A 88 -8.16 -6.15 9.09
CA LYS A 88 -7.74 -6.77 10.36
C LYS A 88 -6.79 -7.96 10.21
N SER A 89 -6.12 -8.09 9.07
CA SER A 89 -5.11 -9.14 8.88
C SER A 89 -3.83 -8.81 9.66
N LEU A 90 -3.39 -9.76 10.48
CA LEU A 90 -2.06 -9.77 11.07
C LEU A 90 -1.12 -10.49 10.11
N LYS A 91 -0.10 -9.81 9.61
CA LYS A 91 0.91 -10.41 8.74
C LYS A 91 2.20 -10.61 9.53
N LEU A 92 2.68 -11.85 9.50
CA LEU A 92 3.95 -12.27 10.08
C LEU A 92 4.91 -12.61 8.94
N SER A 93 6.10 -12.03 8.97
CA SER A 93 7.15 -12.28 7.99
C SER A 93 8.46 -12.59 8.69
N LEU A 94 9.10 -13.68 8.31
CA LEU A 94 10.45 -14.04 8.73
C LEU A 94 11.39 -13.92 7.54
N ASN A 95 12.54 -13.29 7.76
CA ASN A 95 13.66 -13.28 6.82
C ASN A 95 14.90 -13.88 7.53
N PHE A 96 15.67 -14.69 6.80
CA PHE A 96 16.86 -15.40 7.29
C PHE A 96 18.12 -14.92 6.57
#